data_AF-A0A929SU31-F1
#
_entry.id   AF-A0A929SU31-F1
#
_cell.length_a   1.000
_cell.length_b   1.000
_cell.length_c   1.000
_cell.angle_alpha   90.00
_cell.angle_beta   90.00
_cell.angle_gamma   90.00
#
_symmetry.space_group_name_H-M   'P 1'
#
loop_
_entity.id
_entity.type
_entity.pdbx_description
1 polymer ?
#
loop_
_entity_poly.entity_id
_entity_poly.type
_entity_poly.pdbx_seq_one_letter_code
_entity_poly.pdbx_strand_id
1 'polypeptide(L)'
;MNKNKGIKDKKKLDKEMDTNSIKKDKIKKKGIYIHIPFCKQKCGYCDFHSFAKIEDLKEEYVEALCNEIKEFSKHIPDKDKYIDTIFFRRSEHQVC
;
A
#
# COMPACT_ATOMS: atom_id res chain seq x y z
N MET A 1 59.20 -26.15 -17.74
CA MET A 1 59.69 -25.51 -18.99
C MET A 1 58.45 -25.03 -19.73
N ASN A 2 58.20 -23.76 -20.09
CA ASN A 2 58.96 -22.53 -20.24
C ASN A 2 58.09 -21.38 -19.67
N LYS A 3 58.61 -20.61 -18.71
CA LYS A 3 59.22 -19.27 -18.87
C LYS A 3 58.20 -18.15 -19.17
N ASN A 4 57.93 -17.38 -18.12
CA ASN A 4 57.69 -15.93 -18.04
C ASN A 4 57.61 -15.14 -19.34
N LYS A 5 56.59 -14.26 -19.41
CA LYS A 5 56.80 -12.82 -19.59
C LYS A 5 55.88 -12.03 -18.67
N GLY A 6 56.46 -11.29 -17.72
CA GLY A 6 55.87 -10.08 -17.16
C GLY A 6 55.78 -8.98 -18.24
N ILE A 7 55.22 -7.78 -18.05
CA ILE A 7 55.02 -6.93 -16.88
C ILE A 7 54.39 -5.61 -17.44
N LYS A 8 53.54 -4.92 -16.66
CA LYS A 8 53.09 -3.50 -16.78
C LYS A 8 52.12 -3.20 -17.95
N ASP A 9 51.00 -2.48 -17.79
CA ASP A 9 50.84 -1.19 -17.12
C ASP A 9 49.55 -1.02 -16.31
N LYS A 10 49.68 -0.19 -15.29
CA LYS A 10 48.65 0.21 -14.32
C LYS A 10 47.66 1.22 -14.93
N LYS A 11 46.45 1.21 -14.38
CA LYS A 11 45.45 2.30 -14.32
C LYS A 11 44.77 2.67 -15.65
N LYS A 12 43.56 2.13 -15.83
CA LYS A 12 42.39 2.97 -16.12
C LYS A 12 41.27 2.53 -15.19
N LEU A 13 41.20 3.23 -14.05
CA LEU A 13 40.15 3.12 -13.06
C LEU A 13 38.95 3.90 -13.57
N ASP A 14 38.21 3.33 -14.53
CA ASP A 14 36.87 3.82 -14.85
C ASP A 14 35.92 2.66 -14.63
N LYS A 15 35.14 2.80 -13.56
CA LYS A 15 34.15 1.86 -13.05
C LYS A 15 33.06 1.64 -14.10
N GLU A 16 32.95 0.44 -14.64
CA GLU A 16 31.67 -0.07 -15.15
C GLU A 16 31.45 -1.44 -14.52
N MET A 17 30.99 -1.35 -13.27
CA MET A 17 30.52 -2.47 -12.47
C MET A 17 29.12 -2.77 -12.99
N ASP A 18 29.06 -3.56 -14.06
CA ASP A 18 27.83 -3.83 -14.78
C ASP A 18 26.74 -4.31 -13.81
N THR A 19 25.69 -3.50 -13.77
CA THR A 19 24.66 -3.33 -12.74
C THR A 19 23.66 -4.50 -12.67
N ASN A 20 24.06 -5.69 -13.10
CA ASN A 20 23.23 -6.89 -13.19
C ASN A 20 23.03 -7.65 -11.86
N SER A 21 23.20 -6.97 -10.71
CA SER A 21 23.01 -7.58 -9.38
C SER A 21 22.02 -6.87 -8.47
N ILE A 22 21.28 -5.85 -8.93
CA ILE A 22 20.08 -5.39 -8.23
C ILE A 22 18.94 -6.31 -8.64
N LYS A 23 18.90 -7.48 -7.99
CA LYS A 23 17.75 -8.39 -8.04
C LYS A 23 16.50 -7.56 -7.77
N LYS A 24 15.57 -7.67 -8.72
CA LYS A 24 14.37 -6.87 -8.88
C LYS A 24 13.37 -7.22 -7.79
N ASP A 25 13.64 -6.81 -6.54
CA ASP A 25 12.65 -6.83 -5.45
C ASP A 25 11.63 -5.73 -5.73
N LYS A 26 10.74 -5.99 -6.70
CA LYS A 26 9.57 -5.15 -6.94
C LYS A 26 8.76 -5.15 -5.65
N ILE A 27 8.83 -4.05 -4.89
CA ILE A 27 7.92 -3.79 -3.77
C ILE A 27 6.50 -3.92 -4.33
N LYS A 28 5.79 -4.97 -3.89
CA LYS A 28 4.41 -5.20 -4.30
C LYS A 28 3.55 -4.15 -3.63
N LYS A 29 3.16 -3.11 -4.37
CA LYS A 29 2.24 -2.07 -3.90
C LYS A 29 0.91 -2.70 -3.50
N LYS A 30 0.37 -2.27 -2.36
CA LYS A 30 -0.90 -2.76 -1.81
C LYS A 30 -1.74 -1.57 -1.37
N GLY A 31 -3.04 -1.67 -1.62
CA GLY A 31 -4.03 -0.69 -1.19
C GLY A 31 -5.05 -1.30 -0.25
N ILE A 32 -5.52 -0.52 0.72
CA ILE A 32 -6.72 -0.82 1.51
C ILE A 32 -7.83 0.12 1.05
N TYR A 33 -9.04 -0.40 0.91
CA TYR A 33 -10.23 0.39 0.68
C TYR A 33 -11.11 0.36 1.93
N ILE A 34 -11.44 1.54 2.45
CA ILE A 34 -12.32 1.70 3.61
C ILE A 34 -13.65 2.25 3.12
N HIS A 35 -14.69 1.45 3.33
CA HIS A 35 -16.06 1.78 2.96
C HIS A 35 -16.75 2.60 4.05
N ILE A 36 -17.08 3.86 3.80
CA ILE A 36 -17.82 4.70 4.74
C ILE A 36 -19.32 4.69 4.36
N PRO A 37 -20.22 4.10 5.17
CA PRO A 37 -21.63 3.88 4.81
C PRO A 37 -22.57 5.05 5.12
N PHE A 38 -22.07 6.19 5.59
CA PHE A 38 -22.89 7.30 6.07
C PHE A 38 -23.22 8.32 4.97
N CYS A 39 -24.48 8.71 4.87
CA CYS A 39 -24.96 9.78 3.99
C CYS A 39 -25.95 10.67 4.75
N LYS A 40 -25.88 11.99 4.56
CA LYS A 40 -26.89 12.89 5.16
C LYS A 40 -28.30 12.63 4.60
N GLN A 41 -28.36 12.30 3.31
CA GLN A 41 -29.57 11.92 2.59
C GLN A 41 -29.21 11.01 1.42
N LYS A 42 -30.10 10.08 1.07
CA LYS A 42 -29.90 9.17 -0.06
C LYS A 42 -30.44 9.78 -1.36
N CYS A 43 -29.63 9.86 -2.41
CA CYS A 43 -30.10 10.29 -3.72
C CYS A 43 -30.92 9.19 -4.41
N GLY A 44 -31.90 9.58 -5.23
CA GLY A 44 -32.76 8.65 -5.96
C GLY A 44 -32.02 7.77 -6.98
N TYR A 45 -30.85 8.22 -7.45
CA TYR A 45 -29.98 7.47 -8.36
C TYR A 45 -28.83 6.73 -7.65
N CYS A 46 -28.74 6.82 -6.32
CA CYS A 46 -27.60 6.27 -5.58
C CYS A 46 -27.68 4.73 -5.51
N ASP A 47 -26.70 4.07 -6.14
CA ASP A 47 -26.47 2.63 -6.17
C ASP A 47 -25.43 2.18 -5.12
N PHE A 48 -24.74 3.13 -4.49
CA PHE A 48 -23.81 2.83 -3.41
C PHE A 48 -24.54 2.25 -2.19
N HIS A 49 -23.93 1.23 -1.60
CA HIS A 49 -24.38 0.69 -0.31
C HIS A 49 -24.10 1.72 0.79
N SER A 50 -25.07 2.58 1.10
CA SER A 50 -24.99 3.61 2.13
C SER A 50 -26.36 3.86 2.75
N PHE A 51 -26.35 4.46 3.94
CA PHE A 51 -27.53 4.69 4.75
C PHE A 51 -27.59 6.14 5.18
N ALA A 52 -28.82 6.66 5.27
CA ALA A 52 -29.09 7.99 5.77
C ALA A 52 -29.72 7.95 7.14
N LYS A 53 -29.51 9.02 7.93
CA LYS A 53 -30.08 9.18 9.28
C LYS A 53 -29.59 8.13 10.30
N ILE A 54 -28.31 7.77 10.21
CA ILE A 54 -27.61 6.85 11.12
C ILE A 54 -26.26 7.44 11.58
N GLU A 55 -26.13 8.76 11.58
CA GLU A 55 -24.90 9.48 11.92
C GLU A 55 -24.49 9.30 13.38
N ASP A 56 -25.42 8.92 14.25
CA ASP A 56 -25.20 8.50 15.63
C ASP A 56 -24.29 7.27 15.74
N LEU A 57 -24.29 6.39 14.73
CA LEU A 57 -23.44 5.19 14.70
C LEU A 57 -22.01 5.45 14.20
N LYS A 58 -21.62 6.69 13.89
CA LYS A 58 -20.28 7.00 13.35
C LYS A 58 -19.16 6.59 14.31
N GLU A 59 -19.32 6.88 15.59
CA GLU A 59 -18.30 6.56 16.61
C GLU A 59 -18.14 5.05 16.77
N GLU A 60 -19.25 4.33 16.92
CA GLU A 60 -19.29 2.87 17.00
C GLU A 60 -18.68 2.21 15.75
N TYR A 61 -18.96 2.75 14.56
CA TYR A 61 -18.37 2.29 13.32
C TYR A 61 -16.84 2.46 13.30
N VAL A 62 -16.32 3.61 13.74
CA VAL A 62 -14.87 3.86 13.78
C VAL A 62 -14.19 2.90 14.76
N GLU A 63 -14.80 2.67 15.93
CA GLU A 63 -14.30 1.70 16.90
C GLU A 63 -14.28 0.28 16.33
N ALA A 64 -15.39 -0.16 15.73
CA ALA A 64 -15.50 -1.47 15.09
C ALA A 64 -14.47 -1.63 13.96
N LEU A 65 -14.31 -0.63 13.10
CA LEU A 65 -13.32 -0.63 12.01
C LEU A 65 -11.89 -0.76 12.54
N CYS A 66 -11.55 -0.01 13.60
CA CYS A 66 -10.23 -0.11 14.21
C CYS A 66 -9.98 -1.50 14.81
N ASN A 67 -10.99 -2.10 15.43
CA ASN A 67 -10.91 -3.45 16.00
C ASN A 67 -10.79 -4.51 14.90
N GLU A 68 -11.53 -4.37 13.81
CA GLU A 68 -11.43 -5.24 12.62
C GLU A 68 -10.02 -5.18 12.02
N ILE A 69 -9.46 -3.98 11.80
CA ILE A 69 -8.11 -3.81 11.27
C ILE A 69 -7.07 -4.47 12.18
N LYS A 70 -7.19 -4.27 13.51
CA LYS A 70 -6.29 -4.90 14.48
C LYS A 70 -6.39 -6.41 14.41
N GLU A 71 -7.60 -6.97 14.40
CA GLU A 71 -7.81 -8.42 14.36
C GLU A 71 -7.28 -9.01 13.05
N PHE A 72 -7.65 -8.40 11.92
CA PHE A 72 -7.22 -8.84 10.60
C PHE A 72 -5.70 -8.80 10.44
N SER A 73 -5.03 -7.79 11.01
CA SER A 73 -3.57 -7.66 10.96
C SER A 73 -2.81 -8.82 11.62
N LYS A 74 -3.44 -9.54 12.57
CA LYS A 74 -2.84 -10.71 13.23
C LYS A 74 -2.69 -11.90 12.26
N HIS A 75 -3.52 -11.95 11.22
CA HIS A 75 -3.53 -13.02 10.23
C HIS A 75 -2.67 -12.72 8.99
N ILE A 76 -2.06 -11.53 8.92
CA ILE A 76 -1.21 -11.13 7.80
C ILE A 76 0.28 -11.35 8.16
N PRO A 77 1.07 -12.04 7.33
CA PRO A 77 2.51 -12.15 7.51
C PRO A 77 3.21 -10.78 7.54
N ASP A 78 4.28 -10.62 8.31
CA ASP A 78 4.96 -9.31 8.45
C ASP A 78 5.44 -8.72 7.12
N LYS A 79 5.94 -9.57 6.21
CA LYS A 79 6.33 -9.18 4.84
C LYS A 79 5.20 -8.52 4.05
N ASP A 80 3.95 -8.77 4.46
CA ASP A 80 2.74 -8.39 3.77
C ASP A 80 1.97 -7.25 4.46
N LYS A 81 2.42 -6.79 5.64
CA LYS A 81 1.78 -5.72 6.42
C LYS A 81 2.02 -4.31 5.88
N TYR A 82 2.99 -4.12 4.98
CA TYR A 82 3.21 -2.83 4.35
C TYR A 82 2.09 -2.52 3.34
N ILE A 83 1.41 -1.39 3.56
CA ILE A 83 0.33 -0.87 2.72
C ILE A 83 0.78 0.48 2.16
N ASP A 84 0.71 0.63 0.84
CA ASP A 84 1.17 1.82 0.10
C ASP A 84 0.08 2.89 0.02
N THR A 85 -1.19 2.49 0.06
CA THR A 85 -2.30 3.41 -0.18
C THR A 85 -3.55 3.03 0.61
N ILE A 86 -4.24 4.02 1.15
CA ILE A 86 -5.55 3.85 1.77
C ILE A 86 -6.54 4.71 0.99
N PHE A 87 -7.59 4.08 0.47
CA PHE A 87 -8.68 4.73 -0.25
C PHE A 87 -9.90 4.78 0.66
N PHE A 88 -10.34 5.98 1.01
CA PHE A 88 -11.62 6.17 1.67
C PHE A 88 -12.70 6.39 0.61
N ARG A 89 -13.81 5.64 0.69
CA ARG A 89 -15.01 6.03 -0.05
C ARG A 89 -15.46 7.38 0.51
N ARG A 90 -15.59 8.40 -0.36
CA ARG A 90 -15.95 9.77 0.01
C ARG A 90 -17.02 9.83 1.09
N SER A 91 -16.77 10.64 2.11
CA SER A 91 -17.68 10.98 3.19
C SER A 91 -17.61 12.48 3.45
N GLU A 92 -18.78 13.07 3.68
CA GLU A 92 -19.02 14.14 4.65
C GLU A 92 -19.28 15.59 4.21
N HIS A 93 -19.45 15.93 2.92
CA HIS A 93 -19.95 17.29 2.63
C HIS A 93 -20.87 17.52 1.45
N GLN A 94 -21.26 16.47 0.74
CA GLN A 94 -22.31 16.60 -0.26
C GLN A 94 -23.26 15.42 -0.07
N VAL A 95 -24.54 15.74 -0.10
CA VAL A 95 -25.58 14.93 -0.73
C VAL A 95 -24.95 13.90 -1.69
N CYS A 96 -25.39 12.62 -1.67
CA CYS A 96 -24.88 11.62 -2.61
C CYS A 96 -24.73 12.15 -4.05
#